data_AF-A0A7S0C4P6-F1
#
_entry.id   AF-A0A7S0C4P6-F1
#
_cell.length_a   1.000
_cell.length_b   1.000
_cell.length_c   1.000
_cell.angle_alpha   90.00
_cell.angle_beta   90.00
_cell.angle_gamma   90.00
#
_symmetry.space_group_name_H-M   'P 1'
#
loop_
_entity.id
_entity.type
_entity.pdbx_description
1 polymer ?
#
loop_
_entity_poly.entity_id
_entity_poly.type
_entity_poly.pdbx_seq_one_letter_code
_entity_poly.pdbx_strand_id
1 'polypeptide(L)'
;MHQISTKWCEFVPKVHKEYPNLLAEMFAYCIAAAHLKLEHMLIDSLMISNVNGGGEGWPHVDAIPDSEICSFASNVDTEKYPVPSVIHYCQRYIVSDWFFGKRKVPREFFTCDAPLYDEPPMDLAEKYDYKVMPNGEKEVFQNPKSPKHNAFIICLMTHAMNEAGTFFKKNHCDGGNKEKKYKLFYGK
;
A
#
# COMPACT_ATOMS: atom_id res chain seq x y z
N MET A 1 20.27 -5.72 -19.78
CA MET A 1 20.20 -4.91 -18.54
C MET A 1 21.24 -3.79 -18.48
N HIS A 2 22.53 -4.00 -18.78
CA HIS A 2 23.56 -2.95 -18.63
C HIS A 2 23.34 -1.69 -19.52
N GLN A 3 22.84 -1.85 -20.75
CA GLN A 3 22.64 -0.73 -21.68
C GLN A 3 21.56 0.25 -21.23
N ILE A 4 20.41 -0.26 -20.74
CA ILE A 4 19.32 0.59 -20.27
C ILE A 4 19.74 1.40 -19.04
N SER A 5 20.42 0.78 -18.08
CA SER A 5 20.92 1.49 -16.89
C SER A 5 21.89 2.61 -17.27
N THR A 6 22.82 2.33 -18.18
CA THR A 6 23.80 3.33 -18.65
C THR A 6 23.12 4.51 -19.34
N LYS A 7 22.19 4.21 -20.26
CA LYS A 7 21.48 5.26 -21.02
C LYS A 7 20.52 6.05 -20.13
N TRP A 8 19.86 5.40 -19.19
CA TRP A 8 19.00 6.05 -18.21
C TRP A 8 19.79 7.03 -17.34
N CYS A 9 20.94 6.62 -16.78
CA CYS A 9 21.82 7.51 -16.01
C CYS A 9 22.33 8.71 -16.83
N GLU A 10 22.56 8.53 -18.14
CA GLU A 10 22.93 9.63 -19.04
C GLU A 10 21.76 10.62 -19.24
N PHE A 11 20.53 10.12 -19.33
CA PHE A 11 19.36 10.92 -19.66
C PHE A 11 18.72 11.61 -18.47
N VAL A 12 18.76 11.03 -17.27
CA VAL A 12 18.16 11.60 -16.06
C VAL A 12 18.55 13.06 -15.83
N PRO A 13 19.84 13.45 -15.84
CA PRO A 13 20.22 14.85 -15.62
C PRO A 13 19.70 15.80 -16.72
N LYS A 14 19.66 15.33 -17.97
CA LYS A 14 19.19 16.12 -19.12
C LYS A 14 17.68 16.35 -19.04
N VAL A 15 16.92 15.29 -18.73
CA VAL A 15 15.48 15.39 -18.54
C VAL A 15 15.15 16.26 -17.34
N HIS A 16 15.84 16.09 -16.21
CA HIS A 16 15.63 16.94 -15.04
C HIS A 16 15.94 18.42 -15.31
N LYS A 17 16.92 18.73 -16.17
CA LYS A 17 17.21 20.10 -16.57
C LYS A 17 16.01 20.77 -17.27
N GLU A 18 15.32 20.04 -18.14
CA GLU A 18 14.15 20.54 -18.88
C GLU A 18 12.83 20.40 -18.07
N TYR A 19 12.77 19.43 -17.16
CA TYR A 19 11.61 19.11 -16.33
C TYR A 19 12.04 18.84 -14.88
N PRO A 20 12.30 19.88 -14.07
CA PRO A 20 12.84 19.76 -12.71
C PRO A 20 11.74 19.42 -11.68
N ASN A 21 10.87 18.47 -12.02
CA ASN A 21 9.74 18.06 -11.20
C ASN A 21 9.86 16.58 -10.79
N LEU A 22 8.97 16.18 -9.88
CA LEU A 22 8.82 14.78 -9.49
C LEU A 22 8.63 13.89 -10.73
N LEU A 23 9.25 12.71 -10.71
CA LEU A 23 9.19 11.69 -11.78
C LEU A 23 10.05 11.97 -13.02
N ALA A 24 10.94 12.97 -12.98
CA ALA A 24 11.93 13.19 -14.06
C ALA A 24 12.71 11.91 -14.40
N GLU A 25 13.02 11.07 -13.40
CA GLU A 25 13.68 9.80 -13.63
C GLU A 25 12.80 8.79 -14.39
N MET A 26 11.49 8.78 -14.17
CA MET A 26 10.56 7.90 -14.89
C MET A 26 10.45 8.30 -16.36
N PHE A 27 10.37 9.59 -16.65
CA PHE A 27 10.40 10.09 -18.04
C PHE A 27 11.72 9.77 -18.71
N ALA A 28 12.85 9.95 -18.01
CA ALA A 28 14.16 9.60 -18.53
C ALA A 28 14.30 8.10 -18.84
N TYR A 29 13.71 7.23 -18.01
CA TYR A 29 13.66 5.79 -18.29
C TYR A 29 12.89 5.52 -19.59
N CYS A 30 11.69 6.09 -19.76
CA CYS A 30 10.89 5.91 -20.98
C CYS A 30 11.64 6.39 -22.23
N ILE A 31 12.31 7.55 -22.16
CA ILE A 31 13.10 8.10 -23.27
C ILE A 31 14.32 7.20 -23.56
N ALA A 32 15.02 6.71 -22.54
CA ALA A 32 16.15 5.82 -22.70
C ALA A 32 15.75 4.48 -23.32
N ALA A 33 14.62 3.92 -22.87
CA ALA A 33 14.10 2.66 -23.37
C ALA A 33 13.61 2.80 -24.83
N ALA A 34 12.96 3.91 -25.19
CA ALA A 34 12.60 4.23 -26.56
C ALA A 34 13.82 4.44 -27.45
N HIS A 35 14.84 5.17 -26.97
CA HIS A 35 16.10 5.39 -27.68
C HIS A 35 16.82 4.09 -28.00
N LEU A 36 16.79 3.12 -27.07
CA LEU A 36 17.36 1.78 -27.24
C LEU A 36 16.45 0.82 -27.99
N LYS A 37 15.23 1.24 -28.39
CA LYS A 37 14.23 0.42 -29.08
C LYS A 37 13.91 -0.87 -28.31
N LEU A 38 13.79 -0.78 -26.99
CA LEU A 38 13.44 -1.94 -26.17
C LEU A 38 11.97 -2.28 -26.34
N GLU A 39 11.68 -3.57 -26.47
CA GLU A 39 10.30 -4.08 -26.42
C GLU A 39 9.77 -3.96 -24.99
N HIS A 40 8.49 -3.56 -24.87
CA HIS A 40 7.82 -3.41 -23.58
C HIS A 40 6.51 -4.20 -23.59
N MET A 41 6.19 -4.78 -22.43
CA MET A 41 4.90 -5.38 -22.16
C MET A 41 4.26 -4.60 -21.01
N LEU A 42 2.99 -4.22 -21.18
CA LEU A 42 2.20 -3.63 -20.10
C LEU A 42 1.66 -4.76 -19.22
N ILE A 43 1.83 -4.61 -17.91
CA ILE A 43 1.31 -5.55 -16.92
C ILE A 43 0.63 -4.74 -15.82
N ASP A 44 -0.70 -4.77 -15.85
CA ASP A 44 -1.55 -3.96 -14.98
C ASP A 44 -2.01 -4.75 -13.73
N SER A 45 -1.89 -6.08 -13.75
CA SER A 45 -2.43 -6.96 -12.70
C SER A 45 -1.50 -7.15 -11.49
N LEU A 46 -0.21 -6.80 -11.62
CA LEU A 46 0.78 -7.08 -10.57
C LEU A 46 0.70 -6.11 -9.39
N MET A 47 0.15 -4.91 -9.59
CA MET A 47 0.24 -3.81 -8.64
C MET A 47 -1.11 -3.21 -8.30
N ILE A 48 -1.27 -2.80 -7.04
CA ILE A 48 -2.35 -1.93 -6.57
C ILE A 48 -1.80 -0.73 -5.80
N SER A 49 -2.49 0.40 -5.92
CA SER A 49 -2.14 1.69 -5.32
C SER A 49 -3.33 2.61 -5.23
N ASN A 50 -3.83 3.11 -6.36
CA ASN A 50 -4.91 4.09 -6.37
C ASN A 50 -6.25 3.38 -6.45
N VAL A 51 -6.98 3.34 -5.33
CA VAL A 51 -8.32 2.76 -5.21
C VAL A 51 -9.37 3.36 -6.16
N ASN A 52 -9.05 4.51 -6.77
CA ASN A 52 -9.87 5.18 -7.77
C ASN A 52 -9.22 5.19 -9.18
N GLY A 53 -8.06 4.57 -9.32
CA GLY A 53 -7.31 4.48 -10.58
C GLY A 53 -7.75 3.27 -11.42
N GLY A 54 -7.47 3.34 -12.73
CA GLY A 54 -7.57 2.19 -13.64
C GLY A 54 -6.18 1.60 -13.94
N GLY A 55 -6.14 0.43 -14.57
CA GLY A 55 -4.87 -0.23 -14.96
C GLY A 55 -4.08 -0.81 -13.79
N GLU A 56 -4.79 -1.23 -12.73
CA GLU A 56 -4.21 -1.86 -11.54
C GLU A 56 -4.94 -3.18 -11.26
N GLY A 57 -4.35 -4.03 -10.43
CA GLY A 57 -4.85 -5.37 -10.09
C GLY A 57 -6.11 -5.41 -9.20
N TRP A 58 -6.86 -4.31 -9.09
CA TRP A 58 -8.11 -4.24 -8.33
C TRP A 58 -9.18 -5.27 -8.71
N PRO A 59 -9.34 -5.68 -9.98
CA PRO A 59 -10.31 -6.73 -10.33
C PRO A 59 -10.07 -8.07 -9.61
N HIS A 60 -8.82 -8.36 -9.22
CA HIS A 60 -8.50 -9.53 -8.41
C HIS A 60 -9.00 -9.38 -6.98
N VAL A 61 -8.87 -8.18 -6.40
CA VAL A 61 -9.41 -7.86 -5.07
C VAL A 61 -10.96 -7.86 -5.10
N ASP A 62 -11.56 -7.39 -6.18
CA ASP A 62 -13.01 -7.37 -6.36
C ASP A 62 -13.65 -8.77 -6.32
N ALA A 63 -12.90 -9.81 -6.69
CA ALA A 63 -13.37 -11.20 -6.71
C ALA A 63 -13.52 -11.83 -5.30
N ILE A 64 -12.89 -11.24 -4.28
CA ILE A 64 -12.96 -11.70 -2.89
C ILE A 64 -14.29 -11.22 -2.30
N PRO A 65 -15.10 -12.03 -1.59
CA PRO A 65 -16.32 -11.55 -0.94
C PRO A 65 -16.04 -10.44 0.09
N ASP A 66 -16.93 -9.44 0.19
CA ASP A 66 -16.75 -8.30 1.09
C ASP A 66 -16.67 -8.74 2.57
N SER A 67 -17.45 -9.74 2.96
CA SER A 67 -17.43 -10.39 4.28
C SER A 67 -16.12 -11.08 4.64
N GLU A 68 -15.29 -11.38 3.63
CA GLU A 68 -14.03 -12.12 3.79
C GLU A 68 -12.81 -11.22 3.55
N ILE A 69 -12.99 -9.96 3.16
CA ILE A 69 -11.89 -9.16 2.61
C ILE A 69 -10.73 -8.99 3.60
N CYS A 70 -11.04 -8.75 4.88
CA CYS A 70 -10.01 -8.55 5.90
C CYS A 70 -9.45 -9.85 6.47
N SER A 71 -10.27 -10.91 6.54
CA SER A 71 -9.79 -12.23 6.97
C SER A 71 -8.86 -12.83 5.92
N PHE A 72 -9.21 -12.69 4.64
CA PHE A 72 -8.37 -13.04 3.50
C PHE A 72 -7.10 -12.17 3.45
N ALA A 73 -7.23 -10.85 3.53
CA ALA A 73 -6.07 -9.94 3.48
C ALA A 73 -5.06 -10.21 4.60
N SER A 74 -5.52 -10.67 5.76
CA SER A 74 -4.65 -11.05 6.87
C SER A 74 -3.96 -12.40 6.65
N ASN A 75 -4.52 -13.30 5.85
CA ASN A 75 -3.94 -14.62 5.58
C ASN A 75 -4.13 -14.95 4.09
N VAL A 76 -3.32 -14.30 3.26
CA VAL A 76 -3.45 -14.38 1.80
C VAL A 76 -3.27 -15.83 1.34
N ASP A 77 -4.31 -16.36 0.68
CA ASP A 77 -4.29 -17.66 0.01
C ASP A 77 -4.50 -17.46 -1.50
N THR A 78 -3.40 -17.43 -2.24
CA THR A 78 -3.42 -17.17 -3.69
C THR A 78 -4.07 -18.29 -4.50
N GLU A 79 -4.22 -19.49 -3.93
CA GLU A 79 -4.93 -20.60 -4.58
C GLU A 79 -6.45 -20.39 -4.52
N LYS A 80 -6.95 -19.77 -3.44
CA LYS A 80 -8.37 -19.41 -3.30
C LYS A 80 -8.75 -18.22 -4.18
N TYR A 81 -7.96 -17.15 -4.12
CA TYR A 81 -8.15 -15.97 -4.96
C TYR A 81 -6.79 -15.44 -5.44
N PRO A 82 -6.57 -15.27 -6.76
CA PRO A 82 -5.39 -14.57 -7.22
C PRO A 82 -5.43 -13.13 -6.70
N VAL A 83 -4.28 -12.59 -6.28
CA VAL A 83 -4.15 -11.19 -5.84
C VAL A 83 -2.85 -10.56 -6.33
N PRO A 84 -2.80 -9.22 -6.45
CA PRO A 84 -1.59 -8.50 -6.82
C PRO A 84 -0.48 -8.73 -5.80
N SER A 85 0.75 -8.94 -6.27
CA SER A 85 1.92 -9.18 -5.41
C SER A 85 2.66 -7.90 -5.01
N VAL A 86 2.30 -6.76 -5.61
CA VAL A 86 2.96 -5.48 -5.38
C VAL A 86 1.95 -4.44 -4.88
N ILE A 87 2.33 -3.72 -3.83
CA ILE A 87 1.62 -2.51 -3.39
C ILE A 87 2.52 -1.32 -3.70
N HIS A 88 2.08 -0.45 -4.62
CA HIS A 88 2.74 0.84 -4.79
C HIS A 88 2.22 1.82 -3.73
N TYR A 89 3.06 2.02 -2.73
CA TYR A 89 2.67 2.67 -1.49
C TYR A 89 2.71 4.21 -1.55
N CYS A 90 1.93 4.81 -2.46
CA CYS A 90 1.82 6.26 -2.60
C CYS A 90 0.57 6.84 -1.91
N GLN A 91 -0.49 6.05 -1.76
CA GLN A 91 -1.79 6.54 -1.30
C GLN A 91 -1.98 6.47 0.22
N ARG A 92 -3.06 7.11 0.68
CA ARG A 92 -3.61 6.94 2.03
C ARG A 92 -4.86 6.07 1.91
N TYR A 93 -4.92 5.02 2.71
CA TYR A 93 -6.05 4.11 2.76
C TYR A 93 -6.82 4.37 4.04
N ILE A 94 -8.12 4.63 3.92
CA ILE A 94 -8.96 5.05 5.04
C ILE A 94 -10.31 4.35 4.94
N VAL A 95 -10.83 3.81 6.04
CA VAL A 95 -12.24 3.36 6.18
C VAL A 95 -12.66 3.68 7.62
N SER A 96 -13.75 4.41 7.81
CA SER A 96 -14.07 5.02 9.11
C SER A 96 -12.84 5.80 9.63
N ASP A 97 -12.41 5.51 10.85
CA ASP A 97 -11.20 5.98 11.51
C ASP A 97 -10.01 5.02 11.35
N TRP A 98 -10.15 3.92 10.62
CA TRP A 98 -9.02 3.05 10.29
C TRP A 98 -8.20 3.64 9.16
N PHE A 99 -6.88 3.65 9.34
CA PHE A 99 -5.97 4.36 8.45
C PHE A 99 -4.68 3.58 8.23
N PHE A 100 -4.21 3.55 6.98
CA PHE A 100 -2.85 3.15 6.65
C PHE A 100 -2.23 4.09 5.63
N GLY A 101 -0.98 4.53 5.84
CA GLY A 101 -0.33 5.46 4.91
C GLY A 101 1.14 5.74 5.24
N LYS A 102 1.94 5.99 4.19
CA LYS A 102 3.42 5.97 4.25
C LYS A 102 4.03 6.82 5.34
N ARG A 103 3.45 8.01 5.56
CA ARG A 103 3.98 8.98 6.52
C ARG A 103 3.52 8.71 7.96
N LYS A 104 2.87 7.57 8.22
CA LYS A 104 2.32 7.20 9.53
C LYS A 104 2.96 6.01 10.19
N VAL A 105 3.80 5.28 9.47
CA VAL A 105 4.64 4.26 10.09
C VAL A 105 5.60 4.97 11.05
N PRO A 106 5.54 4.70 12.37
CA PRO A 106 6.43 5.32 13.33
C PRO A 106 7.87 4.89 13.06
N ARG A 107 8.84 5.79 13.27
CA ARG A 107 10.26 5.48 13.03
C ARG A 107 10.77 4.40 13.98
N GLU A 108 10.18 4.38 15.16
CA GLU A 108 10.47 3.50 16.28
C GLU A 108 9.69 2.18 16.25
N PHE A 109 8.92 1.89 15.18
CA PHE A 109 8.11 0.66 15.10
C PHE A 109 8.94 -0.61 15.36
N PHE A 110 10.15 -0.68 14.78
CA PHE A 110 11.10 -1.78 14.99
C PHE A 110 12.04 -1.50 16.18
N THR A 111 11.45 -1.28 17.34
CA THR A 111 12.15 -1.22 18.63
C THR A 111 11.51 -2.22 19.60
N CYS A 112 12.17 -2.54 20.70
CA CYS A 112 11.63 -3.49 21.67
C CYS A 112 10.38 -2.95 22.39
N ASP A 113 10.33 -1.65 22.66
CA ASP A 113 9.29 -1.04 23.49
C ASP A 113 8.04 -0.61 22.69
N ALA A 114 8.20 -0.32 21.39
CA ALA A 114 7.08 0.14 20.58
C ALA A 114 5.96 -0.92 20.50
N PRO A 115 4.68 -0.55 20.73
CA PRO A 115 3.58 -1.49 20.55
C PRO A 115 3.37 -1.84 19.08
N LEU A 116 2.69 -2.96 18.83
CA LEU A 116 2.18 -3.34 17.52
C LEU A 116 0.95 -2.50 17.16
N TYR A 117 0.60 -2.48 15.88
CA TYR A 117 -0.60 -1.80 15.40
C TYR A 117 -1.87 -2.44 15.96
N ASP A 118 -2.81 -1.57 16.31
CA ASP A 118 -4.19 -1.97 16.55
C ASP A 118 -4.78 -2.61 15.28
N GLU A 119 -5.61 -3.64 15.44
CA GLU A 119 -6.10 -4.43 14.32
C GLU A 119 -7.50 -4.01 13.90
N PRO A 120 -7.75 -3.80 12.59
CA PRO A 120 -9.07 -3.47 12.09
C PRO A 120 -10.05 -4.61 12.36
N PRO A 121 -11.35 -4.29 12.51
CA PRO A 121 -12.37 -5.32 12.60
C PRO A 121 -12.49 -6.07 11.27
N MET A 122 -12.85 -7.35 11.33
CA MET A 122 -12.91 -8.20 10.12
C MET A 122 -14.02 -7.79 9.14
N ASP A 123 -15.07 -7.13 9.63
CA ASP A 123 -16.21 -6.62 8.87
C ASP A 123 -16.02 -5.16 8.40
N LEU A 124 -14.78 -4.65 8.38
CA LEU A 124 -14.46 -3.24 8.11
C LEU A 124 -15.12 -2.70 6.82
N ALA A 125 -15.09 -3.48 5.73
CA ALA A 125 -15.64 -3.09 4.44
C ALA A 125 -17.18 -3.12 4.40
N GLU A 126 -17.83 -4.00 5.17
CA GLU A 126 -19.29 -4.11 5.21
C GLU A 126 -19.91 -3.07 6.14
N LYS A 127 -19.21 -2.75 7.23
CA LYS A 127 -19.71 -1.92 8.31
C LYS A 127 -19.67 -0.42 8.00
N TYR A 128 -18.75 0.01 7.14
CA TYR A 128 -18.49 1.42 6.90
C TYR A 128 -18.34 1.75 5.41
N ASP A 129 -19.09 2.75 4.98
CA ASP A 129 -19.11 3.30 3.62
C ASP A 129 -18.59 4.74 3.57
N TYR A 130 -17.86 5.16 4.60
CA TYR A 130 -17.28 6.50 4.71
C TYR A 130 -15.83 6.45 5.20
N LYS A 131 -15.14 7.58 5.06
CA LYS A 131 -13.83 7.86 5.67
C LYS A 131 -13.94 9.06 6.62
N VAL A 132 -13.23 9.00 7.73
CA VAL A 132 -13.05 10.13 8.64
C VAL A 132 -11.75 10.84 8.24
N MET A 133 -11.87 12.10 7.84
CA MET A 133 -10.74 12.91 7.42
C MET A 133 -9.97 13.45 8.63
N PRO A 134 -8.71 13.90 8.50
CA PRO A 134 -7.91 14.41 9.62
C PRO A 134 -8.51 15.62 10.35
N ASN A 135 -9.45 16.33 9.73
CA ASN A 135 -10.22 17.43 10.34
C ASN A 135 -11.47 16.93 11.10
N GLY A 136 -11.72 15.63 11.15
CA GLY A 136 -12.89 15.00 11.77
C GLY A 136 -14.12 14.92 10.86
N GLU A 137 -14.07 15.46 9.64
CA GLU A 137 -15.20 15.39 8.71
C GLU A 137 -15.39 13.97 8.19
N LYS A 138 -16.65 13.56 8.03
CA LYS A 138 -17.02 12.29 7.42
C LYS A 138 -17.31 12.51 5.94
N GLU A 139 -16.65 11.75 5.09
CA GLU A 139 -16.87 11.76 3.64
C GLU A 139 -17.31 10.36 3.20
N VAL A 140 -18.49 10.26 2.60
CA VAL A 140 -19.03 9.01 2.06
C VAL A 140 -18.29 8.65 0.77
N PHE A 141 -17.99 7.36 0.57
CA PHE A 141 -17.38 6.91 -0.67
C PHE A 141 -18.34 7.08 -1.85
N GLN A 142 -17.88 7.75 -2.91
CA GLN A 142 -18.65 7.89 -4.15
C GLN A 142 -18.64 6.61 -4.99
N ASN A 143 -17.53 5.86 -4.95
CA ASN A 143 -17.41 4.58 -5.62
C ASN A 143 -17.70 3.45 -4.61
N PRO A 144 -18.70 2.59 -4.86
CA PRO A 144 -19.09 1.53 -3.91
C PRO A 144 -18.00 0.46 -3.72
N LYS A 145 -17.00 0.38 -4.59
CA LYS A 145 -15.85 -0.53 -4.43
C LYS A 145 -14.75 0.04 -3.54
N SER A 146 -14.70 1.36 -3.36
CA SER A 146 -13.66 2.01 -2.58
C SER A 146 -13.57 1.55 -1.12
N PRO A 147 -14.67 1.34 -0.37
CA PRO A 147 -14.57 0.80 1.00
C PRO A 147 -13.78 -0.52 1.04
N LYS A 148 -14.12 -1.46 0.15
CA LYS A 148 -13.45 -2.76 0.01
C LYS A 148 -11.98 -2.64 -0.35
N HIS A 149 -11.63 -1.81 -1.35
CA HIS A 149 -10.25 -1.61 -1.76
C HIS A 149 -9.38 -1.01 -0.66
N ASN A 150 -9.93 -0.03 0.08
CA ASN A 150 -9.24 0.55 1.23
C ASN A 150 -9.10 -0.48 2.36
N ALA A 151 -10.17 -1.22 2.68
CA ALA A 151 -10.16 -2.24 3.72
C ALA A 151 -9.14 -3.35 3.42
N PHE A 152 -9.06 -3.82 2.17
CA PHE A 152 -8.06 -4.81 1.75
C PHE A 152 -6.65 -4.38 2.12
N ILE A 153 -6.24 -3.16 1.75
CA ILE A 153 -4.90 -2.67 2.04
C ILE A 153 -4.69 -2.40 3.53
N ILE A 154 -5.68 -1.84 4.22
CA ILE A 154 -5.59 -1.60 5.68
C ILE A 154 -5.36 -2.93 6.40
N CYS A 155 -6.16 -3.95 6.11
CA CYS A 155 -6.08 -5.26 6.75
C CYS A 155 -4.78 -5.98 6.39
N LEU A 156 -4.41 -6.03 5.10
CA LEU A 156 -3.16 -6.65 4.65
C LEU A 156 -1.92 -6.01 5.27
N MET A 157 -1.80 -4.68 5.18
CA MET A 157 -0.61 -3.99 5.64
C MET A 157 -0.49 -3.95 7.16
N THR A 158 -1.63 -3.84 7.87
CA THR A 158 -1.62 -3.89 9.34
C THR A 158 -1.15 -5.27 9.81
N HIS A 159 -1.69 -6.34 9.22
CA HIS A 159 -1.29 -7.70 9.54
C HIS A 159 0.20 -7.94 9.23
N ALA A 160 0.64 -7.65 8.00
CA ALA A 160 2.03 -7.85 7.58
C ALA A 160 3.04 -7.08 8.45
N MET A 161 2.71 -5.84 8.83
CA MET A 161 3.55 -5.05 9.74
C MET A 161 3.58 -5.63 11.15
N ASN A 162 2.44 -6.11 11.66
CA ASN A 162 2.37 -6.76 12.97
C ASN A 162 3.14 -8.08 13.01
N GLU A 163 3.09 -8.88 11.95
CA GLU A 163 3.91 -10.10 11.81
C GLU A 163 5.40 -9.75 11.77
N ALA A 164 5.80 -8.78 10.95
CA ALA A 164 7.18 -8.32 10.88
C ALA A 164 7.68 -7.76 12.22
N GLY A 165 6.86 -6.97 12.91
CA GLY A 165 7.15 -6.44 14.24
C GLY A 165 7.27 -7.54 15.28
N THR A 166 6.38 -8.54 15.24
CA THR A 166 6.43 -9.71 16.13
C THR A 166 7.69 -10.52 15.89
N PHE A 167 8.03 -10.77 14.62
CA PHE A 167 9.26 -11.47 14.23
C PHE A 167 10.49 -10.70 14.72
N PHE A 168 10.56 -9.39 14.48
CA PHE A 168 11.66 -8.56 14.97
C PHE A 168 11.83 -8.71 16.49
N LYS A 169 10.76 -8.51 17.25
CA LYS A 169 10.77 -8.57 18.72
C LYS A 169 11.15 -9.95 19.26
N LYS A 170 10.69 -11.02 18.62
CA LYS A 170 11.03 -12.40 19.03
C LYS A 170 12.53 -12.69 18.86
N ASN A 171 13.16 -12.11 17.84
CA ASN A 171 14.54 -12.43 17.48
C ASN A 171 15.58 -11.43 18.00
N HIS A 172 15.16 -10.22 18.41
CA HIS A 172 16.07 -9.13 18.76
C HIS A 172 15.81 -8.49 20.13
N CYS A 173 14.80 -8.96 20.89
CA CYS A 173 14.43 -8.37 22.17
C CYS A 173 14.23 -9.45 23.24
N ASP A 174 14.62 -9.14 24.48
CA ASP A 174 14.31 -9.94 25.65
C ASP A 174 12.88 -9.63 26.14
N GLY A 175 11.89 -10.21 25.46
CA GLY A 175 10.47 -10.04 25.82
C GLY A 175 9.83 -8.76 25.31
N GLY A 176 10.20 -8.29 24.11
CA GLY A 176 9.70 -7.05 23.51
C GLY A 176 8.16 -6.92 23.50
N ASN A 177 7.67 -5.68 23.51
CA ASN A 177 6.25 -5.32 23.60
C ASN A 177 5.44 -5.79 22.39
N LYS A 178 4.53 -6.75 22.59
CA LYS A 178 3.64 -7.32 21.55
C LYS A 178 2.19 -6.85 21.65
N GLU A 179 1.92 -5.84 22.48
CA GLU A 179 0.56 -5.30 22.61
C GLU A 179 0.13 -4.62 21.31
N LYS A 180 -1.04 -5.00 20.78
CA LYS A 180 -1.66 -4.41 19.59
C LYS A 180 -2.52 -3.22 19.99
N LYS A 181 -1.92 -2.04 20.08
CA LYS A 181 -2.62 -0.82 20.57
C LYS A 181 -2.23 0.47 19.85
N TYR A 182 -1.27 0.43 18.93
CA TYR A 182 -0.85 1.62 18.22
C TYR A 182 -1.87 1.96 17.12
N LYS A 183 -2.54 3.10 17.26
CA LYS A 183 -3.48 3.61 16.26
C LYS A 183 -2.76 4.50 15.25
N LEU A 184 -2.92 4.20 13.97
CA LEU A 184 -2.33 4.96 12.86
C LEU A 184 -3.12 6.24 12.50
N PHE A 185 -4.33 6.39 13.04
CA PHE A 185 -5.25 7.48 12.73
C PHE A 185 -4.79 8.85 13.24
N TYR A 186 -5.18 9.92 12.54
CA TYR A 186 -5.05 11.30 13.00
C TYR A 186 -6.22 11.67 13.94
N GLY A 187 -6.34 10.98 15.07
CA GLY A 187 -7.19 11.46 16.16
C GLY A 187 -6.31 12.26 17.10
N LYS A 188 -6.50 13.58 17.18
CA LYS A 188 -6.09 14.32 18.38
C LYS A 188 -6.86 13.80 19.58
#